data_AF-A0A8D8RGP0-F1
#
_entry.id   AF-A0A8D8RGP0-F1
#
_cell.length_a   1.000
_cell.length_b   1.000
_cell.length_c   1.000
_cell.angle_alpha   90.00
_cell.angle_beta   90.00
_cell.angle_gamma   90.00
#
_symmetry.space_group_name_H-M   'P 1'
#
loop_
_entity.id
_entity.type
_entity.pdbx_description
1 polymer ?
#
loop_
_entity_poly.entity_id
_entity_poly.type
_entity_poly.pdbx_seq_one_letter_code
_entity_poly.pdbx_strand_id
1 'polypeptide(L)'
;TQHAVIRLYLKLNKIQELLTILDDRLNYGIFPDEYCNNLLMNYFIKTNNFRDAAKIAAIQMLQEDFSNEITKHFALYSCLKYLESPVQWIVEEAREEVEQEEDEEEIVKIRVQYLRNPYFDGHFDLTTANDLIGKTLMTIGRSDPDDVLHQSYYLVGLGLTKNTQESKQFLVNVQNDKIKVTRDALEMFKKFIITEDVSQTTSNPVEPAASEGENSEAAPNPAELKANVSEEIQAILSLAEGLTSKGTEGNLLQVTENNLKNTVQKFEAQEIEKQKQKYQLWDTEREQILKKHLDKLKEEQIFDNIQKKKEDLAKEEERLFFFDNENEIDLLLEKKYPPKKEVVVKKRNEFDGKRNLGRTVIGKRKKLPTEESYVPPDMHKPYK
;
A
#
# COMPACT_ATOMS: atom_id res chain seq x y z
N THR A 1 -7.31 -11.62 -1.12
CA THR A 1 -6.40 -11.83 0.03
C THR A 1 -4.97 -11.71 -0.44
N GLN A 2 -4.05 -11.29 0.44
CA GLN A 2 -2.63 -11.08 0.10
C GLN A 2 -1.98 -12.28 -0.59
N HIS A 3 -2.23 -13.49 -0.10
CA HIS A 3 -1.70 -14.73 -0.65
C HIS A 3 -2.10 -14.94 -2.11
N ALA A 4 -3.38 -14.73 -2.43
CA ALA A 4 -3.91 -14.92 -3.78
C ALA A 4 -3.34 -13.87 -4.75
N VAL A 5 -3.20 -12.62 -4.30
CA VAL A 5 -2.60 -11.54 -5.09
C VAL A 5 -1.16 -11.91 -5.44
N ILE A 6 -0.32 -12.20 -4.45
CA ILE A 6 1.09 -12.54 -4.65
C ILE A 6 1.23 -13.75 -5.61
N ARG A 7 0.46 -14.81 -5.40
CA ARG A 7 0.43 -15.98 -6.29
C ARG A 7 0.02 -15.64 -7.73
N LEU A 8 -0.99 -14.79 -7.90
CA LEU A 8 -1.50 -14.40 -9.22
C LEU A 8 -0.46 -13.58 -9.99
N TYR A 9 0.14 -12.58 -9.36
CA TYR A 9 1.17 -11.75 -10.00
C TYR A 9 2.42 -12.56 -10.36
N LEU A 10 2.85 -13.49 -9.50
CA LEU A 10 3.92 -14.43 -9.83
C LEU A 10 3.56 -15.33 -11.01
N LYS A 11 2.33 -15.84 -11.08
CA LYS A 11 1.87 -16.69 -12.19
C LYS A 11 1.81 -15.95 -13.52
N LEU A 12 1.45 -14.66 -13.49
CA LEU A 12 1.38 -13.79 -14.66
C LEU A 12 2.72 -13.14 -15.02
N ASN A 13 3.79 -13.40 -14.24
CA ASN A 13 5.10 -12.79 -14.38
C ASN A 13 5.10 -11.25 -14.36
N LYS A 14 4.14 -10.65 -13.63
CA LYS A 14 3.99 -9.21 -13.45
C LYS A 14 4.74 -8.74 -12.20
N ILE A 15 6.05 -8.97 -12.18
CA ILE A 15 6.90 -8.77 -11.00
C ILE A 15 6.98 -7.29 -10.60
N GLN A 16 7.17 -6.40 -11.56
CA GLN A 16 7.31 -4.95 -11.30
C GLN A 16 6.05 -4.39 -10.65
N GLU A 17 4.88 -4.69 -11.20
CA GLU A 17 3.59 -4.30 -10.60
C GLU A 17 3.40 -4.87 -9.19
N LEU A 18 3.91 -6.07 -8.91
CA LEU A 18 3.85 -6.62 -7.56
C LEU A 18 4.75 -5.83 -6.60
N LEU A 19 5.96 -5.47 -7.02
CA LEU A 19 6.89 -4.72 -6.18
C LEU A 19 6.37 -3.30 -5.88
N THR A 20 5.72 -2.64 -6.83
CA THR A 20 5.11 -1.32 -6.59
C THR A 20 3.97 -1.41 -5.58
N ILE A 21 3.13 -2.44 -5.67
CA ILE A 21 2.08 -2.71 -4.68
C ILE A 21 2.67 -2.98 -3.29
N LEU A 22 3.79 -3.69 -3.21
CA LEU A 22 4.46 -4.01 -1.94
C LEU A 22 5.23 -2.83 -1.34
N ASP A 23 5.74 -1.93 -2.16
CA ASP A 23 6.30 -0.65 -1.72
C ASP A 23 5.20 0.20 -1.08
N ASP A 24 4.06 0.32 -1.75
CA ASP A 24 2.90 1.07 -1.28
C ASP A 24 1.90 0.19 -0.49
N ARG A 25 2.43 -0.65 0.39
CA ARG A 25 1.63 -1.59 1.20
C ARG A 25 0.59 -0.91 2.08
N LEU A 26 0.79 0.37 2.44
CA LEU A 26 -0.13 1.13 3.28
C LEU A 26 -1.42 1.47 2.51
N ASN A 27 -1.31 1.92 1.26
CA ASN A 27 -2.48 2.25 0.45
C ASN A 27 -3.18 0.99 -0.09
N TYR A 28 -2.42 -0.03 -0.52
CA TYR A 28 -3.00 -1.27 -1.02
C TYR A 28 -3.47 -2.24 0.09
N GLY A 29 -2.98 -2.08 1.32
CA GLY A 29 -3.29 -2.95 2.45
C GLY A 29 -2.79 -4.39 2.29
N ILE A 30 -1.69 -4.59 1.54
CA ILE A 30 -1.12 -5.92 1.26
C ILE A 30 0.17 -6.11 2.04
N PHE A 31 0.09 -6.92 3.11
CA PHE A 31 1.23 -7.27 3.95
C PHE A 31 1.56 -8.76 3.75
N PRO A 32 2.66 -9.10 3.06
CA PRO A 32 3.04 -10.49 2.88
C PRO A 32 3.22 -11.21 4.23
N ASP A 33 2.69 -12.43 4.35
CA ASP A 33 2.97 -13.29 5.49
C ASP A 33 4.33 -13.98 5.33
N GLU A 34 4.83 -14.61 6.40
CA GLU A 34 6.09 -15.36 6.40
C GLU A 34 6.22 -16.31 5.18
N TYR A 35 5.14 -17.02 4.86
CA TYR A 35 5.09 -17.95 3.73
C TYR A 35 5.25 -17.22 2.38
N CYS A 36 4.51 -16.13 2.17
CA CYS A 36 4.62 -15.34 0.95
C CYS A 36 5.99 -14.69 0.80
N ASN A 37 6.61 -14.22 1.89
CA ASN A 37 7.97 -13.70 1.86
C ASN A 37 8.98 -14.79 1.47
N ASN A 38 8.87 -15.98 2.06
CA ASN A 38 9.71 -17.12 1.69
C ASN A 38 9.52 -17.54 0.23
N LEU A 39 8.27 -17.56 -0.25
CA LEU A 39 7.95 -17.86 -1.64
C LEU A 39 8.59 -16.84 -2.59
N LEU A 40 8.47 -15.55 -2.27
CA LEU A 40 9.01 -14.46 -3.08
C LEU A 40 10.54 -14.47 -3.08
N MET A 41 11.18 -14.48 -1.92
CA MET A 41 12.65 -14.54 -1.82
C MET A 41 13.21 -15.75 -2.57
N ASN A 42 12.62 -16.94 -2.42
CA ASN A 42 13.04 -18.13 -3.15
C ASN A 42 12.89 -17.98 -4.68
N TYR A 43 11.81 -17.36 -5.15
CA TYR A 43 11.60 -17.07 -6.57
C TYR A 43 12.70 -16.15 -7.12
N PHE A 44 13.03 -15.08 -6.40
CA PHE A 44 14.06 -14.12 -6.80
C PHE A 44 15.47 -14.70 -6.76
N ILE A 45 15.78 -15.52 -5.74
CA ILE A 45 17.06 -16.25 -5.67
C ILE A 45 17.20 -17.19 -6.86
N LYS A 46 16.15 -17.95 -7.22
CA LYS A 46 16.17 -18.88 -8.37
C LYS A 46 16.32 -18.16 -9.72
N THR A 47 15.84 -16.93 -9.81
CA THR A 47 15.95 -16.09 -11.02
C THR A 47 17.23 -15.23 -11.02
N ASN A 48 18.12 -15.41 -10.04
CA ASN A 48 19.35 -14.61 -9.82
C ASN A 48 19.09 -13.10 -9.68
N ASN A 49 17.88 -12.70 -9.26
CA ASN A 49 17.54 -11.31 -9.01
C ASN A 49 17.67 -11.01 -7.51
N PHE A 50 18.91 -10.81 -7.05
CA PHE A 50 19.19 -10.58 -5.63
C PHE A 50 18.75 -9.20 -5.13
N ARG A 51 18.58 -8.24 -6.04
CA ARG A 51 18.06 -6.91 -5.71
C ARG A 51 16.65 -7.00 -5.14
N ASP A 52 15.75 -7.65 -5.86
CA ASP A 52 14.34 -7.73 -5.44
C ASP A 52 14.18 -8.69 -4.24
N ALA A 53 15.03 -9.72 -4.14
CA ALA A 53 15.11 -10.57 -2.95
C ALA A 53 15.48 -9.77 -1.68
N ALA A 54 16.52 -8.93 -1.76
CA ALA A 54 16.94 -8.07 -0.65
C ALA A 54 15.88 -7.02 -0.31
N LYS A 55 15.16 -6.51 -1.32
CA LYS A 55 14.04 -5.58 -1.11
C LYS A 55 12.91 -6.22 -0.31
N ILE A 56 12.55 -7.47 -0.60
CA ILE A 56 11.54 -8.20 0.18
C ILE A 56 12.02 -8.52 1.60
N ALA A 57 13.30 -8.85 1.77
CA ALA A 57 13.89 -8.99 3.10
C ALA A 57 13.78 -7.70 3.92
N ALA A 58 13.99 -6.53 3.29
CA ALA A 58 13.79 -5.23 3.93
C ALA A 58 12.31 -4.96 4.25
N ILE A 59 11.38 -5.33 3.38
CA ILE A 59 9.94 -5.21 3.66
C ILE A 59 9.56 -6.06 4.88
N GLN A 60 10.11 -7.27 4.99
CA GLN A 60 9.90 -8.12 6.17
C GLN A 60 10.47 -7.48 7.44
N MET A 61 11.66 -6.87 7.33
CA MET A 61 12.25 -6.12 8.45
C MET A 61 11.36 -4.96 8.91
N LEU A 62 10.70 -4.25 7.98
CA LEU A 62 9.80 -3.15 8.34
C LEU A 62 8.54 -3.62 9.08
N GLN A 63 8.16 -4.90 8.93
CA GLN A 63 7.11 -5.55 9.73
C GLN A 63 7.64 -6.09 11.07
N GLU A 64 8.95 -6.06 11.30
CA GLU A 64 9.64 -6.54 12.50
C GLU A 64 9.37 -8.01 12.87
N ASP A 65 8.94 -8.82 11.90
CA ASP A 65 8.60 -10.22 12.12
C ASP A 65 9.68 -11.16 11.58
N PHE A 66 10.52 -11.67 12.48
CA PHE A 66 11.53 -12.69 12.18
C PHE A 66 11.32 -13.95 13.02
N SER A 67 10.06 -14.23 13.37
CA SER A 67 9.67 -15.40 14.17
C SER A 67 10.07 -16.72 13.50
N ASN A 68 10.04 -16.75 12.16
CA ASN A 68 10.33 -17.94 11.38
C ASN A 68 11.82 -18.04 11.01
N GLU A 69 12.44 -19.14 11.41
CA GLU A 69 13.84 -19.46 11.15
C GLU A 69 14.19 -19.48 9.66
N ILE A 70 13.29 -19.99 8.82
CA ILE A 70 13.51 -20.05 7.36
C ILE A 70 13.57 -18.64 6.79
N THR A 71 12.63 -17.78 7.20
CA THR A 71 12.55 -16.38 6.75
C THR A 71 13.80 -15.60 7.15
N LYS A 72 14.29 -15.79 8.39
CA LYS A 72 15.56 -15.20 8.85
C LYS A 72 16.73 -15.54 7.93
N HIS A 73 16.92 -16.83 7.64
CA HIS A 73 18.05 -17.28 6.83
C HIS A 73 17.93 -16.85 5.36
N PHE A 74 16.71 -16.83 4.80
CA PHE A 74 16.47 -16.31 3.45
C PHE A 74 16.77 -14.81 3.36
N ALA A 75 16.35 -14.04 4.36
CA ALA A 75 16.63 -12.61 4.44
C ALA A 75 18.14 -12.34 4.51
N LEU A 76 18.86 -13.03 5.41
CA LEU A 76 20.32 -12.92 5.53
C LEU A 76 21.03 -13.26 4.22
N TYR A 77 20.70 -14.39 3.60
CA TYR A 77 21.31 -14.82 2.35
C TYR A 77 21.06 -13.81 1.21
N SER A 78 19.82 -13.33 1.09
CA SER A 78 19.44 -12.35 0.06
C SER A 78 20.19 -11.04 0.23
N CYS A 79 20.28 -10.52 1.45
CA CYS A 79 21.03 -9.32 1.78
C CYS A 79 22.53 -9.49 1.47
N LEU A 80 23.17 -10.57 1.93
CA LEU A 80 24.59 -10.81 1.71
C LEU A 80 24.93 -11.00 0.22
N LYS A 81 24.07 -11.70 -0.54
CA LYS A 81 24.26 -11.86 -1.99
C LYS A 81 24.11 -10.54 -2.74
N TYR A 82 23.19 -9.69 -2.32
CA TYR A 82 23.08 -8.35 -2.88
C TYR A 82 24.35 -7.52 -2.62
N LEU A 83 24.97 -7.64 -1.44
CA LEU A 83 26.21 -6.90 -1.11
C LEU A 83 27.43 -7.32 -1.96
N GLU A 84 27.45 -8.52 -2.54
CA GLU A 84 28.47 -8.91 -3.52
C GLU A 84 28.34 -8.12 -4.84
N SER A 85 27.10 -7.81 -5.25
CA SER A 85 26.77 -7.15 -6.52
C SER A 85 25.66 -6.11 -6.33
N PRO A 86 25.97 -4.96 -5.69
CA PRO A 86 24.95 -3.96 -5.38
C PRO A 86 24.41 -3.34 -6.67
N VAL A 87 23.09 -3.43 -6.85
CA VAL A 87 22.36 -2.81 -7.97
C VAL A 87 21.43 -1.75 -7.40
N GLN A 88 21.44 -0.54 -7.97
CA GLN A 88 20.57 0.54 -7.53
C GLN A 88 19.10 0.11 -7.48
N TRP A 89 18.43 0.50 -6.39
CA TRP A 89 16.99 0.37 -6.29
C TRP A 89 16.35 1.48 -7.11
N ILE A 90 15.70 1.12 -8.21
CA ILE A 90 14.82 2.02 -8.96
C ILE A 90 13.71 2.43 -8.00
N VAL A 91 13.74 3.71 -7.61
CA VAL A 91 12.60 4.40 -7.05
C VAL A 91 11.80 4.83 -8.27
N GLU A 92 10.67 4.18 -8.54
CA GLU A 92 9.74 4.72 -9.52
C GLU A 92 9.27 6.07 -8.98
N GLU A 93 9.55 7.14 -9.72
CA GLU A 93 9.02 8.47 -9.44
C GLU A 93 7.52 8.32 -9.24
N ALA A 94 7.02 8.85 -8.11
CA ALA A 94 5.63 8.77 -7.72
C ALA A 94 4.76 9.04 -8.95
N ARG A 95 3.96 8.05 -9.36
CA ARG A 95 3.01 8.21 -10.46
C ARG A 95 2.23 9.48 -10.18
N GLU A 96 2.35 10.47 -11.07
CA GLU A 96 1.44 11.60 -11.09
C GLU A 96 0.03 11.01 -11.03
N GLU A 97 -0.70 11.31 -9.95
CA GLU A 97 -2.08 10.93 -9.81
C GLU A 97 -2.79 11.52 -11.03
N VAL A 98 -3.27 10.64 -11.92
CA VAL A 98 -4.10 11.06 -13.05
C VAL A 98 -5.36 11.62 -12.41
N GLU A 99 -5.46 12.95 -12.35
CA GLU A 99 -6.66 13.66 -11.91
C GLU A 99 -7.82 13.13 -12.75
N GLN A 100 -8.62 12.25 -12.15
CA GLN A 100 -9.90 11.89 -12.71
C GLN A 100 -10.79 13.11 -12.49
N GLU A 101 -11.27 13.70 -13.58
CA GLU A 101 -12.30 14.74 -13.56
C GLU A 101 -13.59 14.11 -12.99
N GLU A 102 -13.67 13.98 -11.66
CA GLU A 102 -14.90 13.62 -10.96
C GLU A 102 -15.79 14.87 -10.87
N ASP A 103 -17.04 14.72 -11.31
CA ASP A 103 -18.05 15.77 -11.41
C ASP A 103 -18.11 16.64 -10.12
N GLU A 104 -18.09 17.96 -10.32
CA GLU A 104 -18.00 19.01 -9.29
C GLU A 104 -19.22 19.08 -8.35
N GLU A 105 -19.47 18.05 -7.54
CA GLU A 105 -20.27 18.21 -6.32
C GLU A 105 -19.38 18.84 -5.25
N GLU A 106 -19.61 20.13 -4.94
CA GLU A 106 -18.97 20.97 -3.90
C GLU A 106 -18.04 20.23 -2.91
N ILE A 107 -16.83 19.86 -3.36
CA ILE A 107 -15.82 19.28 -2.48
C ILE A 107 -15.27 20.41 -1.62
N VAL A 108 -15.71 20.47 -0.37
CA VAL A 108 -15.14 21.37 0.64
C VAL A 108 -13.72 20.90 0.96
N LYS A 109 -12.73 21.42 0.22
CA LYS A 109 -11.31 21.16 0.46
C LYS A 109 -10.89 21.84 1.77
N ILE A 110 -10.82 21.08 2.86
CA ILE A 110 -10.25 21.54 4.13
C ILE A 110 -8.73 21.51 3.98
N ARG A 111 -8.08 22.68 4.05
CA ARG A 111 -6.61 22.74 4.14
C ARG A 111 -6.17 22.25 5.51
N VAL A 112 -5.74 20.99 5.56
CA VAL A 112 -5.04 20.45 6.71
C VAL A 112 -3.60 20.96 6.66
N GLN A 113 -3.14 21.58 7.75
CA GLN A 113 -1.74 21.99 7.84
C GLN A 113 -0.88 20.73 7.90
N TYR A 114 0.08 20.63 6.97
CA TYR A 114 0.96 19.47 6.87
C TYR A 114 1.75 19.32 8.17
N LEU A 115 1.46 18.28 8.95
CA LEU A 115 2.23 17.92 10.12
C LEU A 115 3.56 17.32 9.63
N ARG A 116 4.59 18.15 9.52
CA ARG A 116 5.94 17.64 9.26
C ARG A 116 6.34 16.79 10.46
N ASN A 117 6.68 15.52 10.22
CA ASN A 117 7.28 14.68 11.24
C ASN A 117 8.61 15.35 11.66
N PRO A 118 8.75 15.87 12.89
CA PRO A 118 9.95 16.57 13.32
C PRO A 118 11.07 15.61 13.73
N TYR A 119 10.77 14.31 13.86
CA TYR A 119 11.69 13.31 14.37
C TYR A 119 11.91 12.21 13.33
N PHE A 120 13.18 11.99 12.98
CA PHE A 120 13.59 10.84 12.18
C PHE A 120 13.60 9.60 13.07
N ASP A 121 12.73 8.63 12.81
CA ASP A 121 12.58 7.44 13.65
C ASP A 121 13.59 6.33 13.32
N GLY A 122 14.30 6.47 12.20
CA GLY A 122 15.27 5.50 11.71
C GLY A 122 14.67 4.14 11.37
N HIS A 123 13.36 4.04 11.16
CA HIS A 123 12.64 2.82 10.76
C HIS A 123 11.81 3.02 9.51
N PHE A 124 10.82 3.91 9.54
CA PHE A 124 9.93 4.16 8.40
C PHE A 124 10.48 5.24 7.47
N ASP A 125 11.34 6.13 7.99
CA ASP A 125 11.97 7.20 7.21
C ASP A 125 13.14 6.72 6.33
N LEU A 126 13.50 5.43 6.40
CA LEU A 126 14.61 4.87 5.64
C LEU A 126 14.23 4.66 4.17
N THR A 127 14.94 5.36 3.29
CA THR A 127 14.72 5.30 1.83
C THR A 127 15.88 4.65 1.08
N THR A 128 17.09 4.65 1.64
CA THR A 128 18.25 4.10 0.95
C THR A 128 18.32 2.58 1.08
N ALA A 129 18.76 1.93 0.00
CA ALA A 129 18.92 0.48 -0.03
C ALA A 129 19.92 -0.01 1.05
N ASN A 130 21.01 0.73 1.25
CA ASN A 130 22.05 0.39 2.22
C ASN A 130 21.51 0.48 3.65
N ASP A 131 20.75 1.51 3.98
CA ASP A 131 20.17 1.66 5.31
C ASP A 131 19.14 0.56 5.61
N LEU A 132 18.28 0.25 4.64
CA LEU A 132 17.26 -0.80 4.78
C LEU A 132 17.89 -2.19 4.95
N ILE A 133 18.90 -2.51 4.14
CA ILE A 133 19.64 -3.78 4.26
C ILE A 133 20.45 -3.82 5.55
N GLY A 134 21.11 -2.72 5.89
CA GLY A 134 21.90 -2.59 7.11
C GLY A 134 21.03 -2.81 8.34
N LYS A 135 19.86 -2.17 8.40
CA LYS A 135 18.88 -2.37 9.45
C LYS A 135 18.36 -3.81 9.48
N THR A 136 18.09 -4.42 8.33
CA THR A 136 17.71 -5.84 8.23
C THR A 136 18.76 -6.76 8.86
N LEU A 137 20.04 -6.57 8.54
CA LEU A 137 21.14 -7.34 9.12
C LEU A 137 21.29 -7.07 10.63
N MET A 138 21.08 -5.84 11.09
CA MET A 138 21.13 -5.50 12.51
C MET A 138 19.98 -6.14 13.29
N THR A 139 18.75 -6.09 12.77
CA THR A 139 17.57 -6.69 13.41
C THR A 139 17.74 -8.19 13.56
N ILE A 140 18.19 -8.88 12.49
CA ILE A 140 18.44 -10.32 12.57
C ILE A 140 19.64 -10.61 13.48
N GLY A 141 20.74 -9.85 13.38
CA GLY A 141 21.94 -10.02 14.20
C GLY A 141 21.70 -9.81 15.70
N ARG A 142 20.67 -9.08 16.10
CA ARG A 142 20.25 -8.93 17.51
C ARG A 142 19.46 -10.13 18.05
N SER A 143 19.02 -11.05 17.20
CA SER A 143 18.19 -12.20 17.62
C SER A 143 18.96 -13.14 18.55
N ASP A 144 20.23 -13.45 18.22
CA ASP A 144 21.09 -14.34 19.00
C ASP A 144 22.42 -13.64 19.31
N PRO A 145 22.52 -12.86 20.40
CA PRO A 145 23.66 -11.98 20.66
C PRO A 145 24.96 -12.73 21.00
N ASP A 146 24.89 -14.00 21.39
CA ASP A 146 26.05 -14.81 21.78
C ASP A 146 26.72 -15.51 20.58
N ASP A 147 26.02 -15.62 19.45
CA ASP A 147 26.53 -16.31 18.28
C ASP A 147 27.45 -15.42 17.45
N VAL A 148 28.60 -15.97 17.05
CA VAL A 148 29.65 -15.29 16.29
C VAL A 148 29.13 -14.81 14.94
N LEU A 149 28.23 -15.57 14.31
CA LEU A 149 27.65 -15.21 13.02
C LEU A 149 26.68 -14.03 13.14
N HIS A 150 25.83 -14.05 14.16
CA HIS A 150 24.89 -12.96 14.45
C HIS A 150 25.61 -11.65 14.80
N GLN A 151 26.66 -11.74 15.62
CA GLN A 151 27.58 -10.63 15.89
C GLN A 151 28.26 -10.12 14.60
N SER A 152 28.57 -11.01 13.67
CA SER A 152 29.15 -10.66 12.36
C SER A 152 28.15 -9.95 11.45
N TYR A 153 26.90 -10.40 11.35
CA TYR A 153 25.87 -9.70 10.57
C TYR A 153 25.58 -8.32 11.14
N TYR A 154 25.55 -8.21 12.48
CA TYR A 154 25.36 -6.94 13.16
C TYR A 154 26.45 -5.93 12.80
N LEU A 155 27.72 -6.35 12.80
CA LEU A 155 28.82 -5.50 12.38
C LEU A 155 28.66 -5.03 10.92
N VAL A 156 28.32 -5.92 9.99
CA VAL A 156 28.10 -5.53 8.59
C VAL A 156 26.97 -4.49 8.47
N GLY A 157 25.88 -4.68 9.22
CA GLY A 157 24.76 -3.74 9.25
C GLY A 157 25.13 -2.36 9.82
N LEU A 158 25.99 -2.31 10.83
CA LEU A 158 26.55 -1.05 11.34
C LEU A 158 27.39 -0.31 10.30
N GLY A 159 28.14 -1.04 9.47
CA GLY A 159 28.92 -0.46 8.37
C GLY A 159 28.04 0.17 7.29
N LEU A 160 26.87 -0.43 7.02
CA LEU A 160 25.91 0.04 6.02
C LEU A 160 25.09 1.25 6.50
N THR A 161 24.65 1.25 7.76
CA THR A 161 23.87 2.35 8.36
C THR A 161 24.72 3.55 8.79
N LYS A 162 26.05 3.41 8.73
CA LYS A 162 27.03 4.46 9.06
C LYS A 162 26.86 5.07 10.45
N ASN A 163 26.26 4.34 11.40
CA ASN A 163 26.12 4.80 12.77
C ASN A 163 27.49 4.72 13.49
N THR A 164 28.20 5.86 13.54
CA THR A 164 29.58 5.94 14.06
C THR A 164 29.66 5.63 15.56
N GLN A 165 28.67 6.03 16.34
CA GLN A 165 28.65 5.86 17.80
C GLN A 165 28.52 4.38 18.18
N GLU A 166 27.53 3.69 17.61
CA GLU A 166 27.33 2.25 17.87
C GLU A 166 28.49 1.42 17.32
N SER A 167 29.03 1.79 16.16
CA SER A 167 30.20 1.12 15.56
C SER A 167 31.43 1.18 16.47
N LYS A 168 31.75 2.35 17.04
CA LYS A 168 32.86 2.51 17.98
C LYS A 168 32.68 1.62 19.21
N GLN A 169 31.50 1.63 19.82
CA GLN A 169 31.21 0.84 21.01
C GLN A 169 31.33 -0.66 20.72
N PHE A 170 30.81 -1.11 19.58
CA PHE A 170 30.87 -2.51 19.18
C PHE A 170 32.32 -2.96 18.94
N LEU A 171 33.12 -2.18 18.22
CA LEU A 171 34.54 -2.50 17.98
C LEU A 171 35.39 -2.51 19.25
N VAL A 172 35.10 -1.62 20.22
CA VAL A 172 35.76 -1.66 21.54
C VAL A 172 35.41 -2.95 22.29
N ASN A 173 34.16 -3.42 22.19
CA ASN A 173 33.77 -4.70 22.79
C ASN A 173 34.46 -5.90 22.11
N VAL A 174 34.69 -5.83 20.80
CA VAL A 174 35.51 -6.82 20.06
C VAL A 174 36.96 -6.77 20.50
N GLN A 175 37.54 -5.58 20.69
CA GLN A 175 38.92 -5.42 21.17
C GLN A 175 39.13 -6.04 22.55
N ASN A 176 38.15 -5.87 23.44
CA ASN A 176 38.12 -6.41 24.80
C ASN A 176 37.78 -7.91 24.87
N ASP A 177 37.75 -8.62 23.73
CA ASP A 177 37.45 -10.06 23.60
C ASP A 177 36.07 -10.47 24.19
N LYS A 178 35.16 -9.52 24.37
CA LYS A 178 33.77 -9.80 24.79
C LYS A 178 32.92 -10.35 23.65
N ILE A 179 33.24 -9.96 22.42
CA ILE A 179 32.51 -10.25 21.18
C ILE A 179 33.50 -10.81 20.17
N LYS A 180 33.10 -11.83 19.41
CA LYS A 180 33.91 -12.45 18.37
C LYS A 180 33.24 -12.25 17.02
N VAL A 181 34.03 -11.87 16.02
CA VAL A 181 33.54 -11.57 14.68
C VAL A 181 34.36 -12.34 13.64
N THR A 182 33.74 -12.62 12.50
CA THR A 182 34.41 -13.21 11.34
C THR A 182 35.30 -12.17 10.63
N ARG A 183 36.39 -12.63 10.03
CA ARG A 183 37.28 -11.75 9.25
C ARG A 183 36.56 -11.10 8.06
N ASP A 184 35.74 -11.87 7.36
CA ASP A 184 34.95 -11.39 6.21
C ASP A 184 34.03 -10.22 6.58
N ALA A 185 33.39 -10.28 7.76
CA ALA A 185 32.53 -9.20 8.24
C ALA A 185 33.30 -7.91 8.52
N LEU A 186 34.53 -8.00 9.04
CA LEU A 186 35.41 -6.85 9.22
C LEU A 186 35.83 -6.23 7.89
N GLU A 187 36.13 -7.05 6.88
CA GLU A 187 36.48 -6.57 5.53
C GLU A 187 35.27 -5.92 4.84
N MET A 188 34.09 -6.52 4.95
CA MET A 188 32.84 -5.92 4.46
C MET A 188 32.52 -4.60 5.17
N PHE A 189 32.64 -4.54 6.48
CA PHE A 189 32.45 -3.32 7.27
C PHE A 189 33.35 -2.18 6.77
N LYS A 190 34.65 -2.45 6.57
CA LYS A 190 35.59 -1.46 6.02
C LYS A 190 35.21 -1.00 4.62
N LYS A 191 34.77 -1.91 3.77
CA LYS A 191 34.33 -1.57 2.40
C LYS A 191 33.12 -0.63 2.43
N PHE A 192 32.11 -0.97 3.21
CA PHE A 192 30.83 -0.26 3.20
C PHE A 192 30.87 1.07 3.95
N ILE A 193 31.67 1.20 5.01
CA ILE A 193 31.79 2.47 5.74
C ILE A 193 32.46 3.57 4.89
N ILE A 194 33.28 3.20 3.90
CA ILE A 194 33.96 4.12 2.97
C ILE A 194 33.08 4.44 1.75
N THR A 195 32.17 3.53 1.38
CA THR A 195 31.39 3.69 0.15
C THR A 195 30.36 4.81 0.32
N GLU A 196 30.49 5.88 -0.48
CA GLU A 196 29.44 6.89 -0.59
C GLU A 196 28.18 6.26 -1.18
N ASP A 197 27.02 6.58 -0.61
CA ASP A 197 25.76 5.98 -1.06
C ASP A 197 25.49 6.44 -2.49
N VAL A 198 25.35 5.45 -3.38
CA VAL A 198 25.08 5.62 -4.81
C VAL A 198 23.69 6.27 -5.07
N SER A 199 22.96 6.65 -4.02
CA SER A 199 21.58 7.15 -4.05
C SER A 199 21.42 8.65 -3.74
N GLN A 200 22.50 9.41 -3.46
CA GLN A 200 22.40 10.84 -3.11
C GLN A 200 22.32 11.80 -4.31
N THR A 201 21.54 11.48 -5.33
CA THR A 201 21.07 12.50 -6.29
C THR A 201 19.56 12.42 -6.41
N THR A 202 18.88 13.07 -5.47
CA THR A 202 17.59 13.80 -5.58
C THR A 202 16.87 13.80 -4.23
N SER A 203 17.39 14.57 -3.27
CA SER A 203 16.50 15.31 -2.39
C SER A 203 16.83 16.78 -2.59
N ASN A 204 15.84 17.53 -3.04
CA ASN A 204 15.97 18.94 -3.37
C ASN A 204 16.60 19.72 -2.20
N PRO A 205 17.44 20.73 -2.49
CA PRO A 205 17.95 21.64 -1.48
C PRO A 205 16.77 22.26 -0.75
N VAL A 206 16.84 22.27 0.57
CA VAL A 206 16.01 23.11 1.43
C VAL A 206 16.18 24.56 0.94
N GLU A 207 15.19 25.08 0.20
CA GLU A 207 15.09 26.52 0.00
C GLU A 207 14.81 27.18 1.36
N PRO A 208 15.48 28.30 1.67
CA PRO A 208 15.43 28.90 2.99
C PRO A 208 14.07 29.53 3.22
N ALA A 209 13.36 29.07 4.25
CA ALA A 209 12.25 29.80 4.82
C ALA A 209 12.78 31.15 5.32
N ALA A 210 12.31 32.24 4.72
CA ALA A 210 12.44 33.57 5.27
C ALA A 210 11.69 33.61 6.60
N SER A 211 12.42 33.51 7.72
CA SER A 211 11.92 33.86 9.04
C SER A 211 12.48 35.23 9.42
N GLU A 212 11.65 36.26 9.25
CA GLU A 212 11.73 37.43 10.13
C GLU A 212 11.34 36.95 11.54
N GLY A 213 12.21 37.18 12.53
CA GLY A 213 11.92 36.88 13.93
C GLY A 213 13.13 36.35 14.69
N GLU A 214 13.78 37.25 15.41
CA GLU A 214 14.95 37.05 16.27
C GLU A 214 14.75 35.97 17.34
N ASN A 215 15.65 34.97 17.37
CA ASN A 215 16.52 34.68 18.51
C ASN A 215 17.41 33.47 18.19
N SER A 216 18.70 33.75 18.05
CA SER A 216 19.77 32.81 17.70
C SER A 216 20.21 31.97 18.91
N GLU A 217 19.95 30.67 18.88
CA GLU A 217 20.92 29.67 19.34
C GLU A 217 21.47 28.97 18.10
N ALA A 218 22.78 29.10 17.90
CA ALA A 218 23.48 28.71 16.69
C ALA A 218 23.38 27.19 16.45
N ALA A 219 22.60 26.80 15.44
CA ALA A 219 22.71 25.48 14.85
C ALA A 219 24.12 25.30 14.25
N PRO A 220 24.82 24.19 14.53
CA PRO A 220 26.18 23.98 14.04
C PRO A 220 26.24 23.92 12.51
N ASN A 221 27.30 24.47 11.95
CA ASN A 221 27.50 24.63 10.51
C ASN A 221 27.51 23.26 9.78
N PRO A 222 26.80 23.07 8.65
CA PRO A 222 26.75 21.79 7.93
C PRO A 222 28.12 21.27 7.45
N ALA A 223 29.08 22.18 7.23
CA ALA A 223 30.45 21.84 6.83
C ALA A 223 31.28 21.23 7.98
N GLU A 224 31.03 21.66 9.23
CA GLU A 224 31.72 21.15 10.42
C GLU A 224 31.22 19.75 10.81
N LEU A 225 29.93 19.47 10.62
CA LEU A 225 29.38 18.12 10.77
C LEU A 225 29.97 17.11 9.78
N LYS A 226 30.13 17.49 8.51
CA LYS A 226 30.72 16.60 7.49
C LYS A 226 32.19 16.29 7.75
N ALA A 227 32.96 17.28 8.23
CA ALA A 227 34.36 17.09 8.60
C ALA A 227 34.52 16.19 9.84
N ASN A 228 33.73 16.43 10.89
CA ASN A 228 33.74 15.61 12.11
C ASN A 228 33.37 14.15 11.82
N VAL A 229 32.35 13.91 10.99
CA VAL A 229 31.93 12.55 10.61
C VAL A 229 33.05 11.80 9.85
N SER A 230 33.79 12.50 8.98
CA SER A 230 34.93 11.91 8.27
C SER A 230 36.08 11.52 9.20
N GLU A 231 36.39 12.34 10.21
CA GLU A 231 37.43 12.03 11.21
C GLU A 231 37.02 10.85 12.10
N GLU A 232 35.73 10.79 12.50
CA GLU A 232 35.20 9.67 13.27
C GLU A 232 35.25 8.34 12.49
N ILE A 233 34.94 8.37 11.20
CA ILE A 233 35.02 7.20 10.31
C ILE A 233 36.47 6.73 10.18
N GLN A 234 37.42 7.64 10.04
CA GLN A 234 38.85 7.29 9.98
C GLN A 234 39.34 6.65 11.30
N ALA A 235 38.92 7.17 12.45
CA ALA A 235 39.21 6.57 13.74
C ALA A 235 38.64 5.14 13.86
N ILE A 236 37.41 4.92 13.40
CA ILE A 236 36.76 3.59 13.37
C ILE A 236 37.51 2.63 12.44
N LEU A 237 37.93 3.10 11.26
CA LEU A 237 38.67 2.28 10.29
C LEU A 237 40.01 1.81 10.86
N SER A 238 40.77 2.70 11.51
CA SER A 238 42.03 2.32 12.16
C SER A 238 41.84 1.30 13.29
N LEU A 239 40.76 1.41 14.06
CA LEU A 239 40.40 0.40 15.07
C LEU A 239 40.06 -0.95 14.42
N ALA A 240 39.29 -0.95 13.33
CA ALA A 240 38.95 -2.16 12.57
C ALA A 240 40.19 -2.80 11.90
N GLU A 241 41.18 -2.01 11.51
CA GLU A 241 42.48 -2.48 11.00
C GLU A 241 43.31 -3.17 12.08
N GLY A 242 43.31 -2.66 13.31
CA GLY A 242 43.97 -3.32 14.43
C GLY A 242 43.37 -4.69 14.78
N LEU A 243 42.11 -4.95 14.41
CA LEU A 243 41.35 -6.14 14.79
C LEU A 243 41.33 -7.26 13.75
N THR A 244 41.89 -7.06 12.54
CA THR A 244 41.87 -8.09 11.48
C THR A 244 42.59 -9.38 11.86
N SER A 245 43.52 -9.34 12.81
CA SER A 245 44.24 -10.51 13.32
C SER A 245 43.46 -11.32 14.37
N LYS A 246 42.39 -10.75 14.94
CA LYS A 246 41.53 -11.41 15.95
C LYS A 246 40.28 -12.06 15.36
N GLY A 247 39.99 -11.81 14.07
CA GLY A 247 38.82 -12.35 13.39
C GLY A 247 38.89 -13.88 13.25
N THR A 248 37.77 -14.55 13.47
CA THR A 248 37.64 -15.98 13.17
C THR A 248 37.66 -16.20 11.65
N GLU A 249 38.38 -17.22 11.18
CA GLU A 249 38.40 -17.61 9.76
C GLU A 249 37.06 -18.27 9.42
N GLY A 250 36.33 -17.68 8.48
CA GLY A 250 35.06 -18.23 8.02
C GLY A 250 34.44 -17.36 6.94
N ASN A 251 34.06 -17.97 5.82
CA ASN A 251 33.36 -17.27 4.75
C ASN A 251 31.90 -17.06 5.14
N LEU A 252 31.54 -15.80 5.44
CA LEU A 252 30.22 -15.49 6.01
C LEU A 252 29.10 -15.99 5.09
N LEU A 253 29.25 -15.78 3.78
CA LEU A 253 28.24 -16.16 2.81
C LEU A 253 28.08 -17.68 2.69
N GLN A 254 29.17 -18.44 2.58
CA GLN A 254 29.10 -19.90 2.48
C GLN A 254 28.48 -20.51 3.74
N VAL A 255 28.82 -19.97 4.92
CA VAL A 255 28.22 -20.42 6.18
C VAL A 255 26.72 -20.12 6.20
N THR A 256 26.29 -18.93 5.76
CA THR A 256 24.86 -18.59 5.65
C THR A 256 24.11 -19.51 4.71
N GLU A 257 24.70 -19.87 3.57
CA GLU A 257 24.11 -20.75 2.57
C GLU A 257 23.95 -22.17 3.12
N ASN A 258 24.96 -22.68 3.83
CA ASN A 258 24.88 -23.99 4.48
C ASN A 258 23.83 -24.00 5.59
N ASN A 259 23.77 -22.93 6.40
CA ASN A 259 22.74 -22.80 7.44
C ASN A 259 21.34 -22.73 6.83
N LEU A 260 21.15 -21.97 5.75
CA LEU A 260 19.88 -21.92 5.01
C LEU A 260 19.47 -23.30 4.50
N LYS A 261 20.38 -24.05 3.86
CA LYS A 261 20.09 -25.41 3.39
C LYS A 261 19.68 -26.33 4.54
N ASN A 262 20.38 -26.24 5.67
CA ASN A 262 20.08 -27.04 6.86
C ASN A 262 18.75 -26.66 7.51
N THR A 263 18.41 -25.37 7.60
CA THR A 263 17.15 -24.91 8.21
C THR A 263 15.97 -25.27 7.34
N VAL A 264 16.08 -25.10 6.02
CA VAL A 264 15.05 -25.54 5.06
C VAL A 264 14.81 -27.04 5.21
N GLN A 265 15.85 -27.88 5.20
CA GLN A 265 15.69 -29.32 5.37
C GLN A 265 14.99 -29.73 6.68
N LYS A 266 15.20 -28.98 7.77
CA LYS A 266 14.61 -29.27 9.08
C LYS A 266 13.16 -28.81 9.21
N PHE A 267 12.85 -27.60 8.74
CA PHE A 267 11.58 -26.93 9.05
C PHE A 267 10.58 -26.92 7.88
N GLU A 268 11.01 -27.20 6.64
CA GLU A 268 10.16 -27.14 5.45
C GLU A 268 8.93 -28.05 5.57
N ALA A 269 9.10 -29.29 6.02
CA ALA A 269 7.98 -30.23 6.16
C ALA A 269 6.92 -29.72 7.15
N GLN A 270 7.35 -29.09 8.25
CA GLN A 270 6.46 -28.52 9.25
C GLN A 270 5.72 -27.29 8.70
N GLU A 271 6.42 -26.40 8.00
CA GLU A 271 5.82 -25.21 7.40
C GLU A 271 4.83 -25.56 6.27
N ILE A 272 5.12 -26.58 5.46
CA ILE A 272 4.19 -27.10 4.46
C ILE A 272 2.90 -27.58 5.12
N GLU A 273 3.00 -28.30 6.24
CA GLU A 273 1.83 -28.81 6.94
C GLU A 273 1.00 -27.69 7.56
N LYS A 274 1.65 -26.69 8.19
CA LYS A 274 0.98 -25.47 8.67
C LYS A 274 0.25 -24.76 7.53
N GLN A 275 0.88 -24.63 6.36
CA GLN A 275 0.28 -23.96 5.22
C GLN A 275 -0.93 -24.73 4.66
N LYS A 276 -0.88 -26.07 4.62
CA LYS A 276 -2.04 -26.89 4.24
C LYS A 276 -3.22 -26.70 5.19
N GLN A 277 -2.96 -26.65 6.49
CA GLN A 277 -3.99 -26.40 7.50
C GLN A 277 -4.60 -25.00 7.32
N LYS A 278 -3.78 -23.97 7.04
CA LYS A 278 -4.25 -22.62 6.70
C LYS A 278 -5.17 -22.62 5.48
N TYR A 279 -4.85 -23.37 4.43
CA TYR A 279 -5.74 -23.46 3.25
C TYR A 279 -7.09 -24.09 3.58
N GLN A 280 -7.11 -25.17 4.36
CA GLN A 280 -8.37 -25.79 4.81
C GLN A 280 -9.20 -24.79 5.63
N LEU A 281 -8.56 -24.06 6.54
CA LEU A 281 -9.21 -23.03 7.34
C LEU A 281 -9.81 -21.92 6.46
N TRP A 282 -9.04 -21.37 5.52
CA TRP A 282 -9.54 -20.35 4.59
C TRP A 282 -10.71 -20.83 3.74
N ASP A 283 -10.71 -22.09 3.29
CA ASP A 283 -11.83 -22.66 2.55
C ASP A 283 -13.09 -22.74 3.43
N THR A 284 -12.95 -23.19 4.69
CA THR A 284 -14.08 -23.23 5.63
C THR A 284 -14.62 -21.85 5.97
N GLU A 285 -13.75 -20.86 6.22
CA GLU A 285 -14.14 -19.48 6.47
C GLU A 285 -14.86 -18.88 5.27
N ARG A 286 -14.32 -19.11 4.07
CA ARG A 286 -14.93 -18.68 2.82
C ARG A 286 -16.31 -19.30 2.63
N GLU A 287 -16.47 -20.59 2.89
CA GLU A 287 -17.77 -21.26 2.79
C GLU A 287 -18.78 -20.68 3.78
N GLN A 288 -18.37 -20.40 5.02
CA GLN A 288 -19.23 -19.77 6.02
C GLN A 288 -19.67 -18.36 5.61
N ILE A 289 -18.74 -17.55 5.09
CA ILE A 289 -19.03 -16.20 4.59
C ILE A 289 -20.01 -16.27 3.42
N LEU A 290 -19.77 -17.16 2.46
CA LEU A 290 -20.65 -17.36 1.31
C LEU A 290 -22.06 -17.79 1.73
N LYS A 291 -22.19 -18.71 2.70
CA LYS A 291 -23.50 -19.11 3.25
C LYS A 291 -24.23 -17.92 3.85
N LYS A 292 -23.54 -17.11 4.68
CA LYS A 292 -24.13 -15.89 5.26
C LYS A 292 -24.61 -14.90 4.19
N HIS A 293 -23.82 -14.69 3.12
CA HIS A 293 -24.25 -13.83 2.02
C HIS A 293 -25.45 -14.39 1.25
N LEU A 294 -25.47 -15.71 1.01
CA LEU A 294 -26.61 -16.36 0.36
C LEU A 294 -27.89 -16.24 1.18
N ASP A 295 -27.79 -16.38 2.51
CA ASP A 295 -28.96 -16.26 3.38
C ASP A 295 -29.48 -14.82 3.43
N LYS A 296 -28.60 -13.81 3.48
CA LYS A 296 -28.99 -12.40 3.32
C LYS A 296 -29.68 -12.12 1.99
N LEU A 297 -29.15 -12.64 0.89
CA LEU A 297 -29.77 -12.49 -0.43
C LEU A 297 -31.16 -13.12 -0.49
N LYS A 298 -31.38 -14.27 0.16
CA LYS A 298 -32.71 -14.88 0.26
C LYS A 298 -33.66 -14.02 1.09
N GLU A 299 -33.20 -13.46 2.20
CA GLU A 299 -34.00 -12.55 3.03
C GLU A 299 -34.42 -11.30 2.24
N GLU A 300 -33.50 -10.69 1.48
CA GLU A 300 -33.78 -9.56 0.58
C GLU A 300 -34.80 -9.95 -0.49
N GLN A 301 -34.67 -11.12 -1.13
CA GLN A 301 -35.64 -11.61 -2.10
C GLN A 301 -37.03 -11.85 -1.48
N ILE A 302 -37.09 -12.39 -0.26
CA ILE A 302 -38.35 -12.59 0.46
C ILE A 302 -38.97 -11.22 0.77
N PHE A 303 -38.17 -10.26 1.23
CA PHE A 303 -38.63 -8.91 1.53
C PHE A 303 -39.20 -8.21 0.30
N ASP A 304 -38.49 -8.26 -0.83
CA ASP A 304 -38.95 -7.71 -2.11
C ASP A 304 -40.26 -8.35 -2.57
N ASN A 305 -40.39 -9.67 -2.39
CA ASN A 305 -41.62 -10.39 -2.73
C ASN A 305 -42.79 -9.99 -1.83
N ILE A 306 -42.54 -9.79 -0.53
CA ILE A 306 -43.57 -9.30 0.41
C ILE A 306 -43.97 -7.88 0.05
N GLN A 307 -43.01 -7.01 -0.27
CA GLN A 307 -43.27 -5.63 -0.64
C GLN A 307 -44.11 -5.53 -1.92
N LYS A 308 -43.76 -6.30 -2.96
CA LYS A 308 -44.57 -6.39 -4.19
C LYS A 308 -45.99 -6.87 -3.90
N LYS A 309 -46.13 -7.94 -3.11
CA LYS A 309 -47.46 -8.44 -2.70
C LYS A 309 -48.24 -7.41 -1.90
N LYS A 310 -47.60 -6.63 -1.03
CA LYS A 310 -48.24 -5.57 -0.25
C LYS A 310 -48.75 -4.45 -1.16
N GLU A 311 -47.97 -4.05 -2.15
CA GLU A 311 -48.38 -3.05 -3.15
C GLU A 311 -49.53 -3.55 -4.02
N ASP A 312 -49.50 -4.82 -4.43
CA ASP A 312 -50.58 -5.41 -5.22
C ASP A 312 -51.87 -5.55 -4.40
N LEU A 313 -51.77 -5.99 -3.14
CA LEU A 313 -52.91 -6.02 -2.22
C LEU A 313 -53.48 -4.62 -1.95
N ALA A 314 -52.64 -3.60 -1.80
CA ALA A 314 -53.12 -2.22 -1.63
C ALA A 314 -53.89 -1.74 -2.87
N LYS A 315 -53.43 -2.06 -4.08
CA LYS A 315 -54.17 -1.75 -5.32
C LYS A 315 -55.49 -2.52 -5.40
N GLU A 316 -55.53 -3.77 -4.96
CA GLU A 316 -56.75 -4.56 -4.91
C GLU A 316 -57.74 -4.02 -3.87
N GLU A 317 -57.26 -3.61 -2.70
CA GLU A 317 -58.04 -2.97 -1.64
C GLU A 317 -58.64 -1.64 -2.13
N GLU A 318 -57.83 -0.77 -2.74
CA GLU A 318 -58.30 0.48 -3.37
C GLU A 318 -59.40 0.22 -4.42
N ARG A 319 -59.28 -0.84 -5.22
CA ARG A 319 -60.30 -1.23 -6.20
C ARG A 319 -61.59 -1.73 -5.53
N LEU A 320 -61.47 -2.48 -4.45
CA LEU A 320 -62.63 -3.08 -3.78
C LEU A 320 -63.43 -2.03 -3.00
N PHE A 321 -62.73 -1.17 -2.26
CA PHE A 321 -63.32 -0.08 -1.46
C PHE A 321 -63.50 1.22 -2.25
N PHE A 322 -63.33 1.19 -3.57
CA PHE A 322 -63.45 2.34 -4.45
C PHE A 322 -64.77 3.10 -4.25
N PHE A 323 -65.89 2.38 -4.18
CA PHE A 323 -67.22 2.98 -4.07
C PHE A 323 -67.54 3.50 -2.66
N ASP A 324 -66.90 2.95 -1.62
CA ASP A 324 -67.09 3.41 -0.24
C ASP A 324 -66.25 4.67 0.03
N ASN A 325 -65.08 4.78 -0.62
CA ASN A 325 -64.11 5.87 -0.44
C ASN A 325 -64.11 6.90 -1.60
N GLU A 326 -65.10 6.84 -2.50
CA GLU A 326 -65.17 7.64 -3.74
C GLU A 326 -64.96 9.14 -3.48
N ASN A 327 -65.64 9.70 -2.47
CA ASN A 327 -65.55 11.11 -2.11
C ASN A 327 -64.13 11.53 -1.66
N GLU A 328 -63.40 10.65 -0.97
CA GLU A 328 -62.04 10.94 -0.50
C GLU A 328 -61.03 10.86 -1.65
N ILE A 329 -61.22 9.89 -2.54
CA ILE A 329 -60.43 9.72 -3.76
C ILE A 329 -60.62 10.94 -4.68
N ASP A 330 -61.84 11.42 -4.84
CA ASP A 330 -62.16 12.62 -5.62
C ASP A 330 -61.51 13.88 -5.04
N LEU A 331 -61.55 14.05 -3.71
CA LEU A 331 -60.86 15.14 -3.01
C LEU A 331 -59.33 15.11 -3.22
N LEU A 332 -58.73 13.92 -3.25
CA LEU A 332 -57.29 13.75 -3.54
C LEU A 332 -56.96 14.03 -5.01
N LEU A 333 -57.81 13.61 -5.93
CA LEU A 333 -57.68 13.88 -7.36
C LEU A 333 -57.79 15.38 -7.66
N GLU A 334 -58.72 16.09 -7.02
CA GLU A 334 -58.88 17.54 -7.17
C GLU A 334 -57.65 18.31 -6.64
N LYS A 335 -57.01 17.84 -5.57
CA LYS A 335 -55.75 18.41 -5.07
C LYS A 335 -54.58 18.17 -6.03
N LYS A 336 -54.47 16.97 -6.60
CA LYS A 336 -53.38 16.58 -7.50
C LYS A 336 -53.53 17.19 -8.90
N TYR A 337 -54.77 17.33 -9.36
CA TYR A 337 -55.14 17.91 -10.65
C TYR A 337 -56.24 18.96 -10.45
N PRO A 338 -55.89 20.17 -9.98
CA PRO A 338 -56.88 21.21 -9.79
C PRO A 338 -57.58 21.53 -11.11
N PRO A 339 -58.92 21.71 -11.11
CA PRO A 339 -59.66 21.97 -12.32
C PRO A 339 -59.11 23.22 -13.02
N LYS A 340 -58.89 23.10 -14.34
CA LYS A 340 -58.46 24.24 -15.16
C LYS A 340 -59.56 25.30 -15.08
N LYS A 341 -59.25 26.47 -14.50
CA LYS A 341 -60.17 27.62 -14.45
C LYS A 341 -60.63 27.95 -15.87
N GLU A 342 -61.92 27.76 -16.15
CA GLU A 342 -62.52 28.20 -17.40
C GLU A 342 -62.44 29.73 -17.47
N VAL A 343 -61.54 30.24 -18.32
CA VAL A 343 -61.55 31.66 -18.69
C VAL A 343 -62.74 31.84 -19.63
N VAL A 344 -63.86 32.31 -19.10
CA VAL A 344 -65.03 32.70 -19.90
C VAL A 344 -64.66 33.89 -20.78
N VAL A 345 -64.17 33.60 -21.99
CA VAL A 345 -64.08 34.61 -23.04
C VAL A 345 -65.49 34.87 -23.53
N LYS A 346 -66.10 35.97 -23.06
CA LYS A 346 -67.34 36.50 -23.64
C LYS A 346 -67.09 36.76 -25.12
N LYS A 347 -67.58 35.89 -26.00
CA LYS A 347 -67.59 36.15 -27.45
C LYS A 347 -68.51 37.34 -27.70
N ARG A 348 -67.93 38.49 -28.06
CA ARG A 348 -68.67 39.56 -28.75
C ARG A 348 -69.10 38.99 -30.11
N ASN A 349 -70.39 39.07 -30.37
CA ASN A 349 -71.00 38.69 -31.64
C ASN A 349 -70.47 39.60 -32.74
N GLU A 350 -69.68 39.10 -33.70
CA GLU A 350 -69.55 39.77 -34.99
C GLU A 350 -69.56 38.76 -36.14
N PHE A 351 -70.52 39.02 -37.03
CA PHE A 351 -70.82 38.42 -38.31
C PHE A 351 -69.74 38.82 -39.33
N ASP A 352 -69.28 37.87 -40.14
CA ASP A 352 -68.19 38.08 -41.10
C ASP A 352 -68.55 39.10 -42.19
N GLY A 353 -67.68 40.10 -42.35
CA GLY A 353 -67.88 41.20 -43.28
C GLY A 353 -66.61 41.98 -43.62
N LYS A 354 -65.53 41.28 -43.98
CA LYS A 354 -64.33 41.78 -44.72
C LYS A 354 -63.56 42.96 -44.09
N ARG A 355 -62.30 42.73 -43.72
CA ARG A 355 -61.08 43.32 -44.34
C ARG A 355 -59.82 43.01 -43.51
N ASN A 356 -58.77 42.65 -44.23
CA ASN A 356 -57.41 42.39 -43.76
C ASN A 356 -56.82 43.53 -42.89
N LEU A 357 -55.96 43.19 -41.93
CA LEU A 357 -54.61 43.72 -41.73
C LEU A 357 -54.03 43.26 -40.38
N GLY A 358 -52.73 42.93 -40.37
CA GLY A 358 -51.92 43.07 -39.16
C GLY A 358 -51.39 41.79 -38.54
N ARG A 359 -50.13 41.51 -38.84
CA ARG A 359 -49.24 40.56 -38.16
C ARG A 359 -49.01 41.06 -36.72
N THR A 360 -49.24 40.22 -35.71
CA THR A 360 -48.55 40.36 -34.41
C THR A 360 -48.05 39.00 -33.95
N VAL A 361 -46.74 38.94 -33.76
CA VAL A 361 -45.97 37.80 -33.30
C VAL A 361 -46.03 37.73 -31.78
N ILE A 362 -45.74 36.54 -31.24
CA ILE A 362 -45.15 36.21 -29.92
C ILE A 362 -46.09 35.43 -28.99
N GLY A 363 -45.66 34.19 -28.73
CA GLY A 363 -46.17 33.32 -27.67
C GLY A 363 -45.54 31.94 -27.81
N LYS A 364 -44.27 31.80 -27.39
CA LYS A 364 -43.49 30.54 -27.42
C LYS A 364 -44.30 29.39 -26.81
N ARG A 365 -44.55 28.34 -27.59
CA ARG A 365 -45.00 27.04 -27.08
C ARG A 365 -43.88 26.46 -26.20
N LYS A 366 -44.11 26.34 -24.89
CA LYS A 366 -43.41 25.32 -24.10
C LYS A 366 -43.92 23.97 -24.60
N LYS A 367 -43.04 23.17 -25.21
CA LYS A 367 -43.30 21.75 -25.44
C LYS A 367 -43.53 21.10 -24.07
N LEU A 368 -44.66 20.39 -23.90
CA LEU A 368 -44.77 19.39 -22.85
C LEU A 368 -43.69 18.32 -23.09
N PRO A 369 -43.08 17.75 -22.05
CA PRO A 369 -42.25 16.57 -22.24
C PRO A 369 -43.17 15.46 -22.77
N THR A 370 -42.93 15.05 -24.01
CA THR A 370 -43.42 13.78 -24.53
C THR A 370 -42.99 12.70 -23.56
N GLU A 371 -43.95 11.97 -22.99
CA GLU A 371 -43.71 10.68 -22.39
C GLU A 371 -43.04 9.82 -23.47
N GLU A 372 -41.73 9.65 -23.37
CA GLU A 372 -41.03 8.61 -24.09
C GLU A 372 -41.57 7.28 -23.55
N SER A 373 -42.40 6.61 -24.34
CA SER A 373 -42.76 5.23 -24.11
C SER A 373 -41.46 4.42 -24.05
N TYR A 374 -41.14 3.90 -22.86
CA TYR A 374 -40.00 3.02 -22.65
C TYR A 374 -40.05 1.84 -23.63
N VAL A 375 -39.07 1.77 -24.53
CA VAL A 375 -38.83 0.60 -25.38
C VAL A 375 -37.63 -0.15 -24.76
N PRO A 376 -37.81 -1.39 -24.28
CA PRO A 376 -36.73 -2.16 -23.68
C PRO A 376 -35.60 -2.42 -24.69
N PRO A 377 -34.32 -2.47 -24.25
CA PRO A 377 -33.20 -2.79 -25.13
C PRO A 377 -33.28 -4.23 -25.65
N ASP A 378 -33.11 -4.42 -26.96
CA ASP A 378 -33.05 -5.73 -27.62
C ASP A 378 -31.81 -6.53 -27.14
N MET A 379 -32.06 -7.61 -26.40
CA MET A 379 -31.06 -8.52 -25.81
C MET A 379 -30.41 -9.47 -26.82
N HIS A 380 -30.19 -9.06 -28.08
CA HIS A 380 -29.51 -9.89 -29.07
C HIS A 380 -28.75 -9.07 -30.13
N LYS A 381 -27.59 -8.50 -29.77
CA LYS A 381 -26.43 -8.47 -30.68
C LYS A 381 -25.11 -8.66 -29.91
N PRO A 382 -24.22 -9.57 -30.35
CA PRO A 382 -22.92 -9.76 -29.75
C PRO A 382 -21.98 -8.61 -30.12
N TYR A 383 -21.23 -8.10 -29.12
CA TYR A 383 -20.12 -7.18 -29.35
C TYR A 383 -19.08 -7.84 -30.27
N LYS A 384 -18.66 -7.13 -31.31
CA LYS A 384 -17.48 -7.44 -32.13
C LYS A 384 -16.32 -6.57 -31.67
#